data_AF-C9YSJ6-F1
#
_entry.id   AF-C9YSJ6-F1
#
_cell.length_a   1.000
_cell.length_b   1.000
_cell.length_c   1.000
_cell.angle_alpha   90.00
_cell.angle_beta   90.00
_cell.angle_gamma   90.00
#
_symmetry.space_group_name_H-M   'P 1'
#
loop_
_entity.id
_entity.type
_entity.pdbx_description
1 polymer ?
#
loop_
_entity_poly.entity_id
_entity_poly.type
_entity_poly.pdbx_seq_one_letter_code
_entity_poly.pdbx_strand_id
1 'polypeptide(L)' 'IGRYCDQPEMFPAVAYFHTLRINQPSGKFYTTEYLEQLMDLCERRGSGIT' A
#
# COMPACT_ATOMS: atom_id res chain seq x y z
N ILE A 1 8.02 1.56 -5.90
CA ILE A 1 8.40 0.73 -7.06
C ILE A 1 7.24 0.78 -8.05
N GLY A 2 7.49 1.31 -9.25
CA GLY A 2 6.46 1.46 -10.27
C GLY A 2 6.07 0.14 -10.93
N ARG A 3 4.77 -0.11 -11.01
CA ARG A 3 4.14 -1.16 -11.81
C ARG A 3 2.90 -0.58 -12.48
N TYR A 4 2.66 -1.04 -13.70
CA TYR A 4 1.60 -0.58 -14.61
C TYR A 4 0.95 -1.81 -15.23
N CYS A 5 -0.38 -1.76 -15.41
CA CYS A 5 -1.13 -2.84 -16.05
C CYS A 5 -0.87 -2.87 -17.57
N ASP A 6 -0.81 -4.07 -18.16
CA ASP A 6 -0.66 -4.28 -19.61
C ASP A 6 -1.96 -4.10 -20.38
N GLN A 7 -3.11 -4.11 -19.69
CA GLN A 7 -4.45 -3.86 -20.25
C GLN A 7 -5.21 -2.76 -19.47
N PRO A 8 -4.75 -1.50 -19.52
CA PRO A 8 -5.30 -0.42 -18.69
C PRO A 8 -6.75 -0.06 -19.02
N GLU A 9 -7.22 -0.31 -20.25
CA GLU A 9 -8.63 -0.09 -20.62
C GLU A 9 -9.56 -1.13 -19.99
N MET A 10 -9.11 -2.38 -19.88
CA MET A 10 -9.88 -3.46 -19.24
C MET A 10 -9.81 -3.35 -17.71
N PHE A 11 -8.68 -2.88 -17.16
CA PHE A 11 -8.45 -2.77 -15.72
C PHE A 11 -7.97 -1.38 -15.30
N PRO A 12 -8.81 -0.34 -15.44
CA PRO A 12 -8.39 1.05 -15.20
C PRO A 12 -8.00 1.33 -13.74
N ALA A 13 -8.60 0.62 -12.78
CA ALA A 13 -8.31 0.78 -11.35
C ALA A 13 -6.86 0.42 -10.96
N VAL A 14 -6.17 -0.40 -11.75
CA VAL A 14 -4.79 -0.84 -11.51
C VAL A 14 -3.85 -0.44 -12.64
N ALA A 15 -4.26 0.52 -13.48
CA ALA A 15 -3.38 1.11 -14.49
C ALA A 15 -2.06 1.62 -13.87
N TYR A 16 -2.14 2.16 -12.64
CA TYR A 16 -1.01 2.53 -11.79
C TYR A 16 -1.10 1.77 -10.47
N PHE A 17 -0.22 0.80 -10.24
CA PHE A 17 -0.27 -0.05 -9.04
C PHE A 17 1.09 -0.14 -8.35
N HIS A 18 1.50 0.96 -7.74
CA HIS A 18 2.86 1.11 -7.21
C HIS A 18 3.02 0.50 -5.82
N THR A 19 4.12 -0.21 -5.58
CA THR A 19 4.48 -0.68 -4.22
C THR A 19 5.28 0.38 -3.48
N LEU A 20 4.85 0.75 -2.28
CA LEU A 20 5.64 1.58 -1.36
C LEU A 20 6.37 0.68 -0.36
N ARG A 21 7.65 0.98 -0.09
CA ARG A 21 8.41 0.31 0.96
C ARG A 21 8.55 1.28 2.12
N ILE A 22 7.97 0.93 3.26
CA ILE A 22 7.96 1.74 4.48
C ILE A 22 8.94 1.09 5.47
N ASN A 23 9.72 1.90 6.17
CA ASN A 23 10.72 1.40 7.11
C ASN A 23 10.05 0.77 8.34
N GLN A 24 10.33 -0.50 8.59
CA GLN A 24 9.84 -1.21 9.78
C GLN A 24 10.71 -0.93 11.03
N PRO A 25 10.14 -1.00 12.25
CA PRO A 25 10.94 -1.01 13.47
C PRO A 25 11.83 -2.25 13.55
N SER A 26 12.94 -2.13 14.27
CA SER A 26 13.83 -3.27 14.53
C SER A 26 13.06 -4.38 15.25
N GLY A 27 13.23 -5.62 14.81
CA GLY A 27 12.52 -6.77 15.37
C GLY A 27 11.02 -6.87 15.03
N LYS A 28 10.44 -5.91 14.28
CA LYS A 28 9.02 -5.90 13.86
C LYS A 28 8.02 -5.94 15.04
N PHE A 29 8.37 -5.34 16.17
CA PHE A 29 7.43 -5.15 17.27
C PHE A 29 6.64 -3.86 17.06
N TYR A 30 5.31 -3.95 17.19
CA TYR A 30 4.40 -2.84 16.96
C TYR A 30 3.41 -2.70 18.12
N THR A 31 2.89 -1.49 18.31
CA THR A 31 1.65 -1.25 19.04
C THR A 31 0.47 -1.34 18.08
N THR A 32 -0.72 -1.69 18.59
CA THR A 32 -1.94 -1.70 17.77
C THR A 32 -2.23 -0.32 17.20
N GLU A 33 -2.08 0.72 18.02
CA GLU A 33 -2.25 2.12 17.62
C GLU A 33 -1.41 2.49 16.39
N TYR A 34 -0.14 2.08 16.34
CA TYR A 34 0.73 2.37 15.20
C TYR A 34 0.25 1.68 13.92
N LEU A 35 -0.19 0.43 14.03
CA LEU A 35 -0.70 -0.33 12.88
C LEU A 35 -2.02 0.24 12.38
N GLU A 36 -2.92 0.64 13.26
CA GLU A 36 -4.19 1.28 12.92
C GLU A 36 -3.96 2.58 12.15
N GLN A 37 -3.06 3.44 12.62
CA GLN A 37 -2.68 4.67 11.91
C GLN A 37 -2.11 4.39 10.51
N LEU A 38 -1.32 3.32 10.36
CA LEU A 38 -0.78 2.93 9.06
C LEU A 38 -1.87 2.40 8.13
N MET A 39 -2.80 1.59 8.63
CA MET A 39 -3.94 1.07 7.87
C MET A 39 -4.86 2.20 7.41
N ASP A 40 -5.21 3.15 8.27
CA ASP A 40 -6.03 4.32 7.93
C ASP A 40 -5.41 5.13 6.78
N LEU A 41 -4.08 5.27 6.78
CA LEU A 41 -3.35 5.95 5.71
C LEU A 41 -3.41 5.16 4.40
N CYS A 42 -3.17 3.85 4.46
CA CYS A 42 -3.20 2.96 3.30
C CYS A 42 -4.60 2.85 2.68
N GLU A 43 -5.66 2.83 3.49
CA GLU A 43 -7.05 2.80 3.02
C GLU A 43 -7.41 4.11 2.31
N ARG A 44 -6.97 5.25 2.87
CA ARG A 44 -7.28 6.57 2.30
C ARG A 44 -6.54 6.85 0.98
N ARG A 45 -5.33 6.33 0.80
CA ARG A 45 -4.43 6.76 -0.30
C ARG A 45 -3.87 5.64 -1.14
N GLY A 46 -4.07 4.39 -0.75
CA GLY A 46 -3.57 3.20 -1.42
C GLY A 46 -4.71 2.28 -1.85
N SER A 47 -4.36 1.02 -2.03
CA SER A 47 -5.30 -0.04 -2.43
C SER A 47 -5.89 -0.82 -1.26
N GLY A 48 -5.52 -0.50 -0.01
CA GLY A 48 -5.86 -1.30 1.17
C GLY A 48 -5.16 -2.67 1.25
N ILE A 49 -4.21 -2.96 0.34
CA ILE A 49 -3.48 -4.23 0.30
C ILE A 49 -2.05 -4.01 0.82
N THR A 50 -1.65 -4.81 1.80
CA THR A 50 -0.34 -4.75 2.47
C THR A 50 0.24 -6.14 2.75
#